data_AF-A0A387BFS4-F1
#
_entry.id   AF-A0A387BFS4-F1
#
_cell.length_a   1.000
_cell.length_b   1.000
_cell.length_c   1.000
_cell.angle_alpha   90.00
_cell.angle_beta   90.00
_cell.angle_gamma   90.00
#
_symmetry.space_group_name_H-M   'P 1'
#
loop_
_entity.id
_entity.type
_entity.pdbx_description
1 polymer ?
#
loop_
_entity_poly.entity_id
_entity_poly.type
_entity_poly.pdbx_seq_one_letter_code
_entity_poly.pdbx_strand_id
1 'polypeptide(L)'
;MLDFIWIIIVIIVLTCLSSFLILSRKKSRLSRWQRILITLSIFFIAFPLRLFLVWDLFTKPAPFIQTLQYASKANIQKELPLLMNNTHHESQIDFSKPQFIILYKVGCPYCNAAHQTIEQEIKDLPRAQVHFVEVRSHLGKQLVQRYQVQKAHTIIVTRPKTDESTLFEEAQAVLNSEHQLVFSADKSSIQEAIQYFKGENSKGK
;
A
#
# COMPACT_ATOMS: atom_id res chain seq x y z
N MET A 1 12.12 13.00 -8.17
CA MET A 1 12.47 12.90 -9.60
C MET A 1 13.99 12.92 -9.69
N LEU A 2 14.61 11.76 -9.84
CA LEU A 2 15.99 11.72 -10.35
C LEU A 2 15.84 12.00 -11.83
N ASP A 3 16.10 13.25 -12.25
CA ASP A 3 15.88 13.67 -13.62
C ASP A 3 16.65 12.74 -14.56
N PHE A 4 15.99 12.32 -15.65
CA PHE A 4 16.53 11.46 -16.72
C PHE A 4 17.95 11.86 -17.16
N ILE A 5 18.22 13.16 -17.09
CA ILE A 5 19.52 13.80 -17.37
C ILE A 5 20.62 13.24 -16.45
N TRP A 6 20.36 13.06 -15.16
CA TRP A 6 21.34 12.51 -14.20
C TRP A 6 21.66 11.05 -14.48
N ILE A 7 20.68 10.24 -14.89
CA ILE A 7 20.91 8.84 -15.23
C ILE A 7 21.83 8.75 -16.47
N ILE A 8 21.57 9.57 -17.49
CA ILE A 8 22.40 9.64 -18.70
C ILE A 8 23.82 10.11 -18.37
N ILE A 9 23.96 11.15 -17.53
CA ILE A 9 25.27 11.66 -17.10
C ILE A 9 26.05 10.59 -16.34
N VAL A 10 25.43 9.88 -15.39
CA VAL A 10 26.10 8.81 -14.63
C VAL A 10 26.57 7.68 -15.56
N ILE A 11 25.78 7.33 -16.58
CA ILE A 11 26.17 6.32 -17.57
C ILE A 11 27.38 6.77 -18.38
N ILE A 12 27.40 8.03 -18.85
CA ILE A 12 28.54 8.59 -19.61
C ILE A 12 29.80 8.62 -18.73
N VAL A 13 29.67 9.03 -17.47
CA VAL A 13 30.80 9.08 -16.52
C VAL A 13 31.37 7.69 -16.27
N LEU A 14 30.51 6.67 -16.07
CA LEU A 14 30.94 5.29 -15.85
C LEU A 14 31.65 4.67 -17.07
N THR A 15 31.17 4.95 -18.28
CA THR A 15 31.81 4.43 -19.52
C THR A 15 33.16 5.11 -19.78
N CYS A 16 33.27 6.41 -19.51
CA CYS A 16 34.55 7.13 -19.55
C CYS A 16 35.54 6.58 -18.51
N LEU A 17 35.09 6.33 -17.27
CA LEU A 17 35.91 5.76 -16.20
C LEU A 17 36.39 4.35 -16.52
N SER A 18 35.52 3.47 -17.04
CA SER A 18 35.94 2.12 -17.43
C SER A 18 36.98 2.14 -18.56
N SER A 19 36.83 3.05 -19.52
CA SER A 19 37.77 3.20 -20.64
C SER A 19 39.12 3.73 -20.15
N PHE A 20 39.10 4.71 -19.23
CA PHE A 20 40.29 5.27 -18.61
C PHE A 20 41.04 4.24 -17.74
N LEU A 21 40.32 3.40 -17.00
CA LEU A 21 40.92 2.33 -16.18
C LEU A 21 41.58 1.22 -17.02
N ILE A 22 41.01 0.90 -18.19
CA ILE A 22 41.61 -0.05 -19.14
C ILE A 22 42.86 0.54 -19.79
N LEU A 23 42.87 1.85 -20.04
CA LEU A 23 44.04 2.57 -20.55
C LEU A 23 45.14 2.73 -19.47
N SER A 24 44.78 2.95 -18.22
CA SER A 24 45.72 3.20 -17.12
C SER A 24 46.36 1.92 -16.55
N ARG A 25 45.77 0.74 -16.76
CA ARG A 25 46.42 -0.55 -16.45
C ARG A 25 47.53 -0.86 -17.47
N LYS A 26 48.68 -0.21 -17.24
CA LYS A 26 49.96 -0.38 -17.92
C LYS A 26 50.66 -1.65 -17.42
N LYS A 27 50.22 -2.86 -17.84
CA LYS A 27 51.07 -4.07 -17.86
C LYS A 27 50.47 -5.28 -18.60
N SER A 28 49.86 -5.09 -19.77
CA SER A 28 49.61 -6.22 -20.67
C SER A 28 50.05 -5.89 -22.09
N ARG A 29 50.83 -6.79 -22.68
CA ARG A 29 51.31 -6.79 -24.09
C ARG A 29 50.14 -6.99 -25.08
N LEU A 30 48.96 -6.44 -24.81
CA LEU A 30 47.86 -6.44 -25.76
C LEU A 30 48.02 -5.26 -26.71
N SER A 31 47.98 -5.54 -28.01
CA SER A 31 48.11 -4.51 -29.04
C SER A 31 46.99 -3.46 -28.89
N ARG A 32 47.28 -2.21 -29.26
CA ARG A 32 46.35 -1.08 -29.15
C ARG A 32 45.00 -1.39 -29.80
N TRP A 33 45.03 -2.15 -30.90
CA TRP A 33 43.87 -2.61 -31.65
C TRP A 33 43.02 -3.65 -30.90
N GLN A 34 43.65 -4.59 -30.19
CA GLN A 34 42.91 -5.58 -29.40
C GLN A 34 42.13 -4.94 -28.25
N ARG A 35 42.64 -3.86 -27.66
CA ARG A 35 41.91 -3.13 -26.60
C ARG A 35 40.66 -2.43 -27.14
N ILE A 36 40.78 -1.79 -28.31
CA ILE A 36 39.67 -1.11 -29.00
C ILE A 36 38.56 -2.10 -29.36
N LEU A 37 38.93 -3.28 -29.88
CA LEU A 37 37.99 -4.34 -30.25
C LEU A 37 37.20 -4.88 -29.03
N ILE A 38 37.87 -5.06 -27.88
CA ILE A 38 37.20 -5.53 -26.65
C ILE A 38 36.24 -4.47 -26.12
N THR A 39 36.62 -3.19 -26.13
CA THR A 39 35.71 -2.12 -25.69
C THR A 39 34.50 -1.96 -26.60
N LEU A 40 34.68 -2.11 -27.92
CA LEU A 40 33.58 -2.09 -28.88
C LEU A 40 32.64 -3.28 -28.67
N SER A 41 33.14 -4.49 -28.42
CA SER A 41 32.28 -5.66 -28.24
C SER A 41 31.41 -5.53 -26.97
N ILE A 42 31.96 -5.03 -25.86
CA ILE A 42 31.21 -4.80 -24.63
C ILE A 42 30.11 -3.75 -24.86
N PHE A 43 30.41 -2.68 -25.60
CA PHE A 43 29.43 -1.65 -25.94
C PHE A 43 28.29 -2.22 -26.79
N PHE A 44 28.61 -2.99 -27.83
CA PHE A 44 27.62 -3.61 -28.72
C PHE A 44 26.75 -4.67 -28.04
N ILE A 45 27.21 -5.30 -26.95
CA ILE A 45 26.41 -6.28 -26.20
C ILE A 45 25.59 -5.60 -25.09
N ALA A 46 26.17 -4.66 -24.34
CA ALA A 46 25.50 -4.04 -23.21
C ALA A 46 24.44 -3.00 -23.62
N PHE A 47 24.64 -2.32 -24.75
CA PHE A 47 23.71 -1.31 -25.26
C PHE A 47 22.33 -1.87 -25.65
N PRO A 48 22.21 -2.93 -26.48
CA PRO A 48 20.91 -3.49 -26.83
C PRO A 48 20.21 -4.14 -25.63
N LEU A 49 20.94 -4.76 -24.70
CA LEU A 49 20.35 -5.32 -23.47
C LEU A 49 19.69 -4.22 -22.62
N ARG A 50 20.32 -3.03 -22.54
CA ARG A 50 19.78 -1.88 -21.82
C ARG A 50 18.60 -1.23 -22.55
N LEU A 51 18.67 -1.10 -23.88
CA LEU A 51 17.53 -0.66 -24.68
C LEU A 51 16.33 -1.61 -24.53
N PHE A 52 16.58 -2.92 -24.48
CA PHE A 52 15.54 -3.92 -24.25
C PHE A 52 14.91 -3.79 -22.85
N LEU A 53 15.71 -3.57 -21.80
CA LEU A 53 15.18 -3.35 -20.45
C LEU A 53 14.35 -2.06 -20.35
N VAL A 54 14.79 -0.98 -21.00
CA VAL A 54 14.03 0.27 -21.07
C VAL A 54 12.75 0.06 -21.88
N TRP A 55 12.81 -0.67 -22.99
CA TRP A 55 11.65 -1.00 -23.81
C TRP A 55 10.63 -1.88 -23.08
N ASP A 56 11.08 -2.87 -22.31
CA ASP A 56 10.21 -3.72 -21.49
C ASP A 56 9.51 -2.91 -20.36
N LEU A 57 10.21 -1.91 -19.81
CA LEU A 57 9.65 -0.93 -18.88
C LEU A 57 8.59 0.00 -19.50
N PHE A 58 8.68 0.27 -20.80
CA PHE A 58 7.73 1.13 -21.52
C PHE A 58 6.56 0.38 -22.15
N THR A 59 6.76 -0.88 -22.57
CA THR A 59 5.72 -1.68 -23.24
C THR A 59 4.86 -2.50 -22.31
N LYS A 60 5.29 -2.71 -21.05
CA LYS A 60 4.43 -3.23 -19.99
C LYS A 60 3.82 -2.05 -19.24
N PRO A 61 2.51 -1.75 -19.41
CA PRO A 61 1.81 -0.82 -18.54
C PRO A 61 1.64 -1.48 -17.16
N ALA A 62 2.71 -1.53 -16.38
CA ALA A 62 2.56 -1.69 -14.94
C ALA A 62 1.86 -0.42 -14.40
N PRO A 63 0.96 -0.53 -13.41
CA PRO A 63 0.08 0.56 -12.98
C PRO A 63 0.81 1.62 -12.15
N PHE A 64 1.91 2.17 -12.65
CA PHE A 64 2.65 3.27 -12.02
C PHE A 64 1.91 4.61 -12.14
N ILE A 65 0.98 4.74 -13.10
CA ILE A 65 0.18 5.95 -13.26
C ILE A 65 -0.88 6.09 -12.14
N GLN A 66 -1.40 4.98 -11.62
CA GLN A 66 -2.39 5.01 -10.54
C GLN A 66 -1.79 5.45 -9.19
N THR A 67 -0.54 5.09 -8.91
CA THR A 67 0.15 5.58 -7.71
C THR A 67 0.49 7.07 -7.80
N LEU A 68 0.74 7.59 -9.01
CA LEU A 68 1.00 9.01 -9.24
C LEU A 68 -0.27 9.88 -9.17
N GLN A 69 -1.41 9.41 -9.67
CA GLN A 69 -2.69 10.14 -9.52
C GLN A 69 -3.12 10.27 -8.05
N TYR A 70 -2.73 9.32 -7.20
CA TYR A 70 -2.98 9.38 -5.76
C TYR A 70 -2.03 10.35 -5.04
N ALA A 71 -0.78 10.47 -5.51
CA ALA A 71 0.19 11.41 -4.95
C ALA A 71 -0.01 12.87 -5.44
N SER A 72 -0.60 13.07 -6.61
CA SER A 72 -0.77 14.41 -7.22
C SER A 72 -2.03 15.16 -6.77
N LYS A 73 -2.96 14.52 -6.07
CA LYS A 73 -4.05 15.22 -5.36
C LYS A 73 -3.50 15.92 -4.11
N ALA A 74 -2.77 17.01 -4.26
CA ALA A 74 -2.32 17.87 -3.16
C ALA A 74 -3.47 18.61 -2.42
N ASN A 75 -4.73 18.17 -2.59
CA ASN A 75 -5.91 18.60 -1.82
C ASN A 75 -6.39 17.51 -0.83
N ILE A 76 -5.54 16.51 -0.55
CA ILE A 76 -5.74 15.40 0.40
C ILE A 76 -6.22 15.85 1.80
N GLN A 77 -5.97 17.10 2.19
CA GLN A 77 -6.42 17.62 3.50
C GLN A 77 -7.95 17.71 3.65
N LYS A 78 -8.72 17.85 2.54
CA LYS A 78 -10.20 17.97 2.59
C LYS A 78 -10.93 16.62 2.45
N GLU A 79 -10.27 15.57 1.99
CA GLU A 79 -10.89 14.24 1.74
C GLU A 79 -10.52 13.17 2.80
N LEU A 80 -9.76 13.50 3.86
CA LEU A 80 -9.51 12.57 4.97
C LEU A 80 -10.25 13.00 6.24
N PRO A 81 -11.55 12.66 6.39
CA PRO A 81 -12.25 12.77 7.67
C PRO A 81 -11.54 12.00 8.79
N LEU A 82 -10.79 10.94 8.45
CA LEU A 82 -10.00 10.12 9.38
C LEU A 82 -8.74 10.79 9.95
N LEU A 83 -8.26 11.91 9.37
CA LEU A 83 -7.03 12.58 9.83
C LEU A 83 -7.28 13.62 10.94
N MET A 84 -8.46 14.23 11.01
CA MET A 84 -8.68 15.39 11.90
C MET A 84 -9.46 15.09 13.18
N ASN A 85 -10.12 13.93 13.32
CA ASN A 85 -11.06 13.73 14.44
C ASN A 85 -10.71 12.59 15.42
N ASN A 86 -9.71 11.75 15.14
CA ASN A 86 -9.51 10.48 15.88
C ASN A 86 -8.34 10.49 16.88
N THR A 87 -7.67 11.62 17.10
CA THR A 87 -6.54 11.72 18.04
C THR A 87 -6.92 11.52 19.52
N HIS A 88 -8.19 11.36 19.87
CA HIS A 88 -8.66 11.31 21.26
C HIS A 88 -9.13 9.93 21.79
N HIS A 89 -9.07 8.83 21.04
CA HIS A 89 -9.72 7.57 21.46
C HIS A 89 -8.84 6.32 21.60
N GLU A 90 -7.51 6.40 21.47
CA GLU A 90 -6.63 5.21 21.60
C GLU A 90 -6.49 4.68 23.04
N SER A 91 -6.78 5.49 24.07
CA SER A 91 -6.40 5.14 25.45
C SER A 91 -7.41 4.27 26.23
N GLN A 92 -8.57 3.91 25.66
CA GLN A 92 -9.62 3.20 26.41
C GLN A 92 -10.42 2.19 25.57
N ILE A 93 -9.77 1.33 24.80
CA ILE A 93 -10.47 0.13 24.26
C ILE A 93 -10.77 -0.81 25.42
N ASP A 94 -12.05 -0.92 25.78
CA ASP A 94 -12.53 -1.80 26.84
C ASP A 94 -12.81 -3.20 26.27
N PHE A 95 -11.79 -4.07 26.30
CA PHE A 95 -11.89 -5.46 25.85
C PHE A 95 -12.86 -6.32 26.68
N SER A 96 -13.56 -5.77 27.69
CA SER A 96 -14.64 -6.47 28.40
C SER A 96 -16.02 -6.32 27.75
N LYS A 97 -16.14 -5.49 26.69
CA LYS A 97 -17.39 -5.24 25.97
C LYS A 97 -17.29 -5.63 24.50
N PRO A 98 -18.40 -6.05 23.88
CA PRO A 98 -18.43 -6.29 22.46
C PRO A 98 -18.30 -4.96 21.72
N GLN A 99 -17.41 -4.92 20.74
CA GLN A 99 -17.02 -3.69 20.06
C GLN A 99 -16.51 -3.98 18.64
N PHE A 100 -16.65 -2.97 17.80
CA PHE A 100 -16.06 -2.90 16.47
C PHE A 100 -14.75 -2.13 16.56
N ILE A 101 -13.67 -2.73 16.07
CA ILE A 101 -12.39 -2.08 15.91
C ILE A 101 -12.08 -2.05 14.42
N ILE A 102 -12.21 -0.88 13.82
CA ILE A 102 -11.97 -0.62 12.40
C ILE A 102 -10.52 -0.18 12.26
N LEU A 103 -9.71 -1.07 11.70
CA LEU A 103 -8.35 -0.74 11.34
C LEU A 103 -8.35 0.06 10.05
N TYR A 104 -7.51 1.09 10.01
CA TYR A 104 -7.28 1.87 8.81
C TYR A 104 -5.81 2.25 8.68
N LYS A 105 -5.42 2.70 7.49
CA LYS A 105 -4.11 3.29 7.24
C LYS A 105 -4.29 4.64 6.54
N VAL A 106 -3.53 5.65 6.95
CA VAL A 106 -3.58 6.96 6.28
C VAL A 106 -3.21 6.80 4.80
N GLY A 107 -4.04 7.35 3.92
CA GLY A 107 -3.89 7.25 2.46
C GLY A 107 -4.37 5.92 1.85
N CYS A 108 -5.08 5.09 2.61
CA CYS A 108 -5.66 3.83 2.14
C CYS A 108 -6.95 4.07 1.32
N PRO A 109 -6.97 3.77 0.00
CA PRO A 109 -8.16 3.98 -0.82
C PRO A 109 -9.34 3.10 -0.42
N TYR A 110 -9.07 1.85 -0.03
CA TYR A 110 -10.06 0.91 0.51
C TYR A 110 -10.74 1.49 1.76
N CYS A 111 -9.95 2.01 2.69
CA CYS A 111 -10.42 2.53 3.96
C CYS A 111 -11.29 3.79 3.77
N ASN A 112 -10.88 4.67 2.85
CA ASN A 112 -11.68 5.85 2.49
C ASN A 112 -13.01 5.46 1.84
N ALA A 113 -13.01 4.44 0.98
CA ALA A 113 -14.21 3.98 0.30
C ALA A 113 -15.23 3.33 1.27
N ALA A 114 -14.76 2.69 2.34
CA ALA A 114 -15.63 2.03 3.31
C ALA A 114 -16.14 2.94 4.44
N HIS A 115 -15.36 3.93 4.85
CA HIS A 115 -15.57 4.71 6.08
C HIS A 115 -17.02 5.22 6.24
N GLN A 116 -17.56 5.92 5.24
CA GLN A 116 -18.92 6.46 5.31
C GLN A 116 -19.99 5.34 5.39
N THR A 117 -19.76 4.23 4.70
CA THR A 117 -20.71 3.09 4.73
C THR A 117 -20.71 2.44 6.12
N ILE A 118 -19.53 2.24 6.71
CA ILE A 118 -19.39 1.71 8.07
C ILE A 118 -20.09 2.61 9.07
N GLU A 119 -19.85 3.93 9.02
CA GLU A 119 -20.49 4.88 9.93
C GLU A 119 -22.01 4.83 9.81
N GLN A 120 -22.55 4.74 8.58
CA GLN A 120 -23.99 4.66 8.35
C GLN A 120 -24.60 3.36 8.87
N GLU A 121 -23.97 2.22 8.59
CA GLU A 121 -24.49 0.90 8.96
C GLU A 121 -24.39 0.63 10.47
N ILE A 122 -23.37 1.19 11.14
CA ILE A 122 -23.18 1.00 12.58
C ILE A 122 -23.95 2.02 13.42
N LYS A 123 -24.33 3.18 12.88
CA LYS A 123 -25.05 4.25 13.62
C LYS A 123 -26.28 3.76 14.36
N ASP A 124 -26.99 2.78 13.79
CA ASP A 124 -28.23 2.26 14.34
C ASP A 124 -28.02 1.05 15.27
N LEU A 125 -26.78 0.71 15.63
CA LEU A 125 -26.46 -0.38 16.55
C LEU A 125 -26.45 0.10 18.01
N PRO A 126 -27.49 -0.21 18.81
CA PRO A 126 -27.50 0.14 20.22
C PRO A 126 -26.38 -0.60 20.95
N ARG A 127 -25.60 0.14 21.75
CA ARG A 127 -24.51 -0.36 22.63
C ARG A 127 -23.22 -0.80 21.91
N ALA A 128 -23.10 -0.66 20.60
CA ALA A 128 -21.85 -0.90 19.90
C ALA A 128 -20.83 0.21 20.22
N GLN A 129 -19.67 -0.17 20.75
CA GLN A 129 -18.51 0.73 20.77
C GLN A 129 -17.76 0.55 19.46
N VAL A 130 -17.38 1.66 18.83
CA VAL A 130 -16.78 1.70 17.51
C VAL A 130 -15.47 2.47 17.62
N HIS A 131 -14.37 1.82 17.28
CA HIS A 131 -13.04 2.40 17.38
C HIS A 131 -12.38 2.38 16.01
N PHE A 132 -12.03 3.55 15.49
CA PHE A 132 -11.17 3.65 14.31
C PHE A 132 -9.72 3.76 14.77
N VAL A 133 -8.88 2.81 14.37
CA VAL A 133 -7.48 2.72 14.82
C VAL A 133 -6.53 2.68 13.64
N GLU A 134 -5.54 3.56 13.63
CA GLU A 134 -4.48 3.52 12.61
C GLU A 134 -3.55 2.33 12.90
N VAL A 135 -3.40 1.40 11.98
CA VAL A 135 -2.47 0.24 12.03
C VAL A 135 -1.00 0.56 12.40
N ARG A 136 -0.51 1.77 12.18
CA ARG A 136 0.86 2.27 12.44
C ARG A 136 1.01 2.88 13.83
N SER A 137 -0.10 3.21 14.49
CA SER A 137 -0.09 3.66 15.89
C SER A 137 0.45 2.55 16.80
N HIS A 138 0.74 2.89 18.06
CA HIS A 138 1.15 1.89 19.04
C HIS A 138 0.06 0.83 19.26
N LEU A 139 -1.19 1.28 19.47
CA LEU A 139 -2.35 0.40 19.65
C LEU A 139 -2.63 -0.43 18.40
N GLY A 140 -2.61 0.19 17.22
CA GLY A 140 -2.84 -0.48 15.95
C GLY A 140 -1.83 -1.61 15.70
N LYS A 141 -0.54 -1.40 16.00
CA LYS A 141 0.47 -2.45 15.90
C LYS A 141 0.17 -3.62 16.83
N GLN A 142 -0.26 -3.36 18.07
CA GLN A 142 -0.65 -4.40 19.02
C GLN A 142 -1.86 -5.20 18.52
N LEU A 143 -2.87 -4.53 17.98
CA LEU A 143 -4.07 -5.16 17.43
C LEU A 143 -3.75 -6.01 16.19
N VAL A 144 -2.93 -5.49 15.28
CA VAL A 144 -2.46 -6.21 14.09
C VAL A 144 -1.74 -7.50 14.48
N GLN A 145 -0.89 -7.44 15.50
CA GLN A 145 -0.20 -8.62 16.02
C GLN A 145 -1.17 -9.59 16.73
N ARG A 146 -2.02 -9.09 17.61
CA ARG A 146 -2.97 -9.90 18.40
C ARG A 146 -3.93 -10.69 17.51
N TYR A 147 -4.48 -10.04 16.50
CA TYR A 147 -5.49 -10.62 15.61
C TYR A 147 -4.93 -11.10 14.27
N GLN A 148 -3.60 -11.09 14.10
CA GLN A 148 -2.91 -11.52 12.87
C GLN A 148 -3.46 -10.87 11.60
N VAL A 149 -3.70 -9.56 11.67
CA VAL A 149 -4.34 -8.81 10.59
C VAL A 149 -3.41 -8.68 9.39
N GLN A 150 -3.89 -9.06 8.22
CA GLN A 150 -3.10 -9.01 6.97
C GLN A 150 -3.34 -7.73 6.16
N LYS A 151 -4.53 -7.14 6.26
CA LYS A 151 -4.96 -5.98 5.46
C LYS A 151 -5.30 -4.81 6.36
N ALA A 152 -5.01 -3.60 5.90
CA ALA A 152 -5.25 -2.40 6.68
C ALA A 152 -6.73 -1.95 6.71
N HIS A 153 -7.58 -2.48 5.82
CA HIS A 153 -9.01 -2.19 5.72
C HIS A 153 -9.80 -3.35 6.33
N THR A 154 -9.71 -3.50 7.64
CA THR A 154 -10.24 -4.67 8.35
C THR A 154 -11.03 -4.26 9.58
N ILE A 155 -12.23 -4.82 9.68
CA ILE A 155 -13.10 -4.71 10.85
C ILE A 155 -12.84 -5.92 11.72
N ILE A 156 -12.43 -5.67 12.97
CA ILE A 156 -12.38 -6.69 14.02
C ILE A 156 -13.65 -6.54 14.85
N VAL A 157 -14.42 -7.62 14.95
CA VAL A 157 -15.53 -7.70 15.90
C VAL A 157 -15.13 -8.61 17.04
N THR A 158 -15.12 -8.07 18.25
CA THR A 158 -14.69 -8.82 19.46
C THR A 158 -15.89 -9.26 20.29
N ARG A 159 -15.79 -10.46 20.86
CA ARG A 159 -16.74 -11.06 21.80
C ARG A 159 -16.05 -11.34 23.13
N PRO A 160 -16.14 -10.42 24.10
CA PRO A 160 -15.38 -10.50 25.35
C PRO A 160 -15.74 -11.73 26.20
N LYS A 161 -17.01 -12.17 26.16
CA LYS A 161 -17.49 -13.31 26.97
C LYS A 161 -16.88 -14.64 26.56
N THR A 162 -16.53 -14.78 25.29
CA THR A 162 -15.99 -16.03 24.72
C THR A 162 -14.52 -15.89 24.32
N ASP A 163 -13.92 -14.70 24.49
CA ASP A 163 -12.61 -14.33 23.95
C ASP A 163 -12.46 -14.61 22.44
N GLU A 164 -13.60 -14.63 21.72
CA GLU A 164 -13.63 -14.83 20.28
C GLU A 164 -13.53 -13.49 19.56
N SER A 165 -12.94 -13.52 18.37
CA SER A 165 -12.94 -12.40 17.45
C SER A 165 -13.07 -12.88 16.02
N THR A 166 -13.69 -12.06 15.16
CA THR A 166 -13.74 -12.34 13.72
C THR A 166 -13.37 -11.10 12.93
N LEU A 167 -12.71 -11.35 11.80
CA LEU A 167 -12.13 -10.35 10.92
C LEU A 167 -12.98 -10.26 9.65
N PHE A 168 -13.30 -9.04 9.23
CA PHE A 168 -14.07 -8.76 8.02
C PHE A 168 -13.34 -7.71 7.19
N GLU A 169 -13.35 -7.86 5.87
CA GLU A 169 -12.75 -6.87 4.96
C GLU A 169 -13.79 -5.83 4.60
N GLU A 170 -13.53 -4.55 4.88
CA GLU A 170 -14.56 -3.51 4.73
C GLU A 170 -14.74 -3.00 3.30
N ALA A 171 -13.80 -3.33 2.40
CA ALA A 171 -13.76 -2.80 1.05
C ALA A 171 -13.13 -3.79 0.08
N GLN A 172 -13.51 -3.63 -1.19
CA GLN A 172 -13.03 -4.43 -2.30
C GLN A 172 -12.68 -3.55 -3.51
N ALA A 173 -11.83 -4.08 -4.38
CA ALA A 173 -11.55 -3.48 -5.67
C ALA A 173 -12.49 -4.08 -6.73
N VAL A 174 -13.20 -3.22 -7.45
CA VAL A 174 -14.20 -3.58 -8.46
C VAL A 174 -13.87 -2.84 -9.75
N LEU A 175 -14.10 -3.48 -10.89
CA LEU A 175 -14.01 -2.81 -12.18
C LEU A 175 -15.30 -2.01 -12.43
N ASN A 176 -15.16 -0.73 -12.76
CA ASN A 176 -16.29 0.07 -13.21
C ASN A 176 -16.69 -0.32 -14.65
N SER A 177 -17.75 0.33 -15.16
CA SER A 177 -18.23 0.13 -16.54
C SER A 177 -17.18 0.44 -17.62
N GLU A 178 -16.13 1.19 -17.28
CA GLU A 178 -15.01 1.56 -18.15
C GLU A 178 -13.80 0.62 -17.99
N HIS A 179 -13.96 -0.53 -17.31
CA HIS A 179 -12.87 -1.48 -16.99
C HIS A 179 -11.73 -0.86 -16.18
N GLN A 180 -12.00 0.20 -15.42
CA GLN A 180 -11.04 0.80 -14.50
C GLN A 180 -11.26 0.27 -13.09
N LEU A 181 -10.16 0.04 -12.38
CA LEU A 181 -10.17 -0.40 -10.99
C LEU A 181 -10.63 0.74 -10.07
N VAL A 182 -11.74 0.52 -9.38
CA VAL A 182 -12.32 1.45 -8.40
C VAL A 182 -12.47 0.72 -7.06
N PHE A 183 -12.25 1.43 -5.96
CA PHE A 183 -12.41 0.90 -4.62
C PHE A 183 -13.80 1.23 -4.10
N SER A 184 -14.49 0.23 -3.54
CA SER A 184 -15.84 0.38 -3.01
C SER A 184 -15.99 -0.38 -1.70
N ALA A 185 -16.87 0.11 -0.83
CA ALA A 185 -17.22 -0.58 0.40
C ALA A 185 -17.79 -1.98 0.08
N ASP A 186 -17.31 -3.01 0.78
CA ASP A 186 -17.92 -4.33 0.74
C ASP A 186 -19.09 -4.34 1.72
N LYS A 187 -20.25 -3.89 1.23
CA LYS A 187 -21.49 -3.85 2.01
C LYS A 187 -21.86 -5.22 2.57
N SER A 188 -21.55 -6.30 1.85
CA SER A 188 -21.88 -7.65 2.28
C SER A 188 -21.05 -8.06 3.49
N SER A 189 -19.74 -7.82 3.45
CA SER A 189 -18.85 -8.10 4.58
C SER A 189 -19.12 -7.20 5.79
N ILE A 190 -19.43 -5.92 5.57
CA ILE A 190 -19.85 -5.00 6.63
C ILE A 190 -21.14 -5.50 7.30
N GLN A 191 -22.14 -5.93 6.53
CA GLN A 191 -23.37 -6.48 7.06
C GLN A 191 -23.14 -7.78 7.83
N GLU A 192 -22.25 -8.65 7.35
CA GLU A 192 -21.87 -9.88 8.05
C GLU A 192 -21.23 -9.58 9.40
N ALA A 193 -20.33 -8.60 9.47
CA ALA A 193 -19.74 -8.12 10.72
C ALA A 193 -20.83 -7.66 11.72
N ILE A 194 -21.84 -6.95 11.22
CA ILE A 194 -22.97 -6.48 12.02
C ILE A 194 -23.85 -7.62 12.51
N GLN A 195 -24.14 -8.61 11.65
CA GLN A 195 -24.91 -9.79 12.07
C GLN A 195 -24.14 -10.61 13.11
N TYR A 196 -22.83 -10.76 12.91
CA TYR A 196 -21.95 -11.41 13.87
C TYR A 196 -21.98 -10.72 15.24
N PHE A 197 -22.01 -9.37 15.26
CA PHE A 197 -22.17 -8.57 16.47
C PHE A 197 -23.57 -8.73 17.11
N LYS A 198 -24.64 -8.66 16.33
CA LYS A 198 -26.03 -8.81 16.82
C LYS A 198 -26.30 -10.19 17.42
N GLY A 199 -25.69 -11.24 16.87
CA GLY A 199 -25.83 -12.61 17.36
C GLY A 199 -25.44 -12.80 18.84
N GLU A 200 -24.62 -11.91 19.40
CA GLU A 200 -24.27 -11.89 20.82
C GLU A 200 -25.37 -11.26 21.70
N ASN A 201 -25.99 -10.18 21.23
CA ASN A 201 -27.02 -9.46 21.98
C ASN A 201 -28.35 -10.23 22.13
N SER A 202 -28.62 -11.18 21.23
CA SER A 202 -29.83 -12.01 21.30
C SER A 202 -29.72 -13.20 22.27
N LYS A 203 -28.51 -13.63 22.65
CA LYS A 203 -28.30 -14.76 23.58
C LYS A 203 -28.18 -14.35 25.05
N GLY A 204 -28.22 -13.04 25.34
CA GLY A 204 -28.06 -12.47 26.69
C GLY A 204 -29.35 -11.87 27.28
N LYS A 205 -30.51 -12.19 26.72
CA LYS A 205 -31.83 -11.85 27.27
C LYS A 205 -32.47 -13.07 27.92
#